data_AF-A0A2T1DWY0-F1
#
_entry.id   AF-A0A2T1DWY0-F1
#
_cell.length_a   1.000
_cell.length_b   1.000
_cell.length_c   1.000
_cell.angle_alpha   90.00
_cell.angle_beta   90.00
_cell.angle_gamma   90.00
#
_symmetry.space_group_name_H-M   'P 1'
#
loop_
_entity.id
_entity.type
_entity.pdbx_description
1 polymer ?
#
loop_
_entity_poly.entity_id
_entity_poly.type
_entity_poly.pdbx_seq_one_letter_code
_entity_poly.pdbx_strand_id
1 'polypeptide(L)' 'MPESAITSLKAHFGELPDPCAQHSIEHLLIDIVMITICAVICGAESWVEIEAVRF' A
#
# COMPACT_ATOMS: atom_id res chain seq x y z
N MET A 1 -18.53 11.13 -13.19
CA MET A 1 -17.07 11.42 -13.18
C MET A 1 -16.36 10.08 -13.06
N PRO A 2 -15.35 9.76 -13.87
CA PRO A 2 -14.70 8.46 -13.73
C PRO A 2 -13.99 8.44 -12.38
N GLU A 3 -14.37 7.49 -11.54
CA GLU A 3 -13.65 7.22 -10.30
C GLU A 3 -12.23 6.79 -10.69
N SER A 4 -11.22 7.44 -10.10
CA SER A 4 -9.83 7.03 -10.32
C SER A 4 -9.64 5.65 -9.69
N ALA A 5 -8.99 4.72 -10.39
CA ALA A 5 -8.73 3.37 -9.88
C ALA A 5 -8.03 3.38 -8.51
N ILE A 6 -7.20 4.41 -8.25
CA ILE A 6 -6.54 4.62 -6.95
C ILE A 6 -7.56 4.88 -5.83
N THR A 7 -8.61 5.65 -6.10
CA THR A 7 -9.65 5.98 -5.12
C THR A 7 -10.50 4.76 -4.79
N SER A 8 -10.86 3.96 -5.80
CA SER A 8 -11.59 2.69 -5.60
C SER A 8 -10.77 1.69 -4.80
N LEU A 9 -9.46 1.61 -5.07
CA LEU A 9 -8.54 0.71 -4.35
C LEU A 9 -8.39 1.13 -2.89
N LYS A 10 -8.24 2.43 -2.62
CA LYS A 10 -8.20 2.97 -1.25
C LYS A 10 -9.50 2.70 -0.48
N ALA A 11 -10.65 2.83 -1.13
CA ALA A 11 -11.93 2.52 -0.50
C ALA A 11 -12.07 1.02 -0.18
N HIS A 12 -11.63 0.15 -1.10
CA HIS A 12 -11.69 -1.30 -0.92
C HIS A 12 -10.82 -1.80 0.25
N PHE A 13 -9.64 -1.22 0.43
CA PHE A 13 -8.71 -1.60 1.48
C PHE A 13 -8.81 -0.73 2.75
N GLY A 14 -9.68 0.28 2.77
CA GLY A 14 -9.83 1.21 3.89
C GLY A 14 -10.43 0.58 5.16
N GLU A 15 -11.13 -0.54 5.02
CA GLU A 15 -11.71 -1.30 6.15
C GLU A 15 -10.78 -2.41 6.66
N LEU A 16 -9.58 -2.55 6.10
CA LEU A 16 -8.62 -3.57 6.53
C LEU A 16 -8.16 -3.26 7.97
N PRO A 17 -8.24 -4.24 8.90
CA PRO A 17 -7.76 -4.03 10.26
C PRO A 17 -6.28 -3.67 10.23
N ASP A 18 -5.92 -2.59 10.92
CA ASP A 18 -4.57 -2.05 10.92
C ASP A 18 -3.75 -2.55 12.13
N PRO A 19 -2.93 -3.62 11.99
CA PRO A 19 -2.03 -4.06 13.06
C PRO A 19 -0.89 -3.06 13.30
N CYS A 20 -0.54 -2.22 12.31
CA CYS A 20 0.52 -1.21 12.43
C CYS A 20 0.13 -0.07 13.36
N ALA A 21 -1.18 0.22 13.48
CA ALA A 21 -1.70 1.21 14.42
C ALA A 21 -1.32 0.91 15.89
N GLN A 22 -1.11 -0.36 16.24
CA GLN A 22 -0.71 -0.77 17.59
C GLN A 22 0.76 -0.46 17.91
N HIS A 23 1.58 -0.25 16.89
CA HIS A 23 3.04 -0.14 17.01
C HIS A 23 3.58 1.27 16.73
N SER A 24 2.69 2.28 16.61
CA SER A 24 3.06 3.70 16.40
C SER A 24 4.02 3.90 15.21
N ILE A 25 3.67 3.31 14.08
CA ILE A 25 4.48 3.35 12.85
C ILE A 25 4.07 4.60 12.05
N GLU A 26 5.04 5.36 11.53
CA GLU A 26 4.80 6.61 10.76
C GLU A 26 4.02 6.40 9.45
N HIS A 27 3.92 5.17 8.95
CA HIS A 27 3.31 4.84 7.67
C HIS A 27 1.90 4.27 7.86
N LEU A 28 0.93 4.85 7.15
CA LEU A 28 -0.42 4.31 7.07
C LEU A 28 -0.40 2.95 6.36
N LEU A 29 -1.09 1.94 6.89
CA LEU A 29 -1.19 0.61 6.28
C LEU A 29 -1.63 0.68 4.81
N ILE A 30 -2.55 1.60 4.50
CA ILE A 30 -3.04 1.78 3.14
C ILE A 30 -1.92 2.18 2.17
N ASP A 31 -0.98 3.02 2.61
CA ASP A 31 0.14 3.43 1.75
C ASP A 31 1.08 2.24 1.52
N ILE A 32 1.35 1.42 2.55
CA ILE A 32 2.15 0.20 2.42
C ILE A 32 1.52 -0.78 1.42
N VAL A 33 0.20 -0.98 1.48
CA VAL A 33 -0.54 -1.86 0.57
C VAL A 33 -0.45 -1.35 -0.87
N MET A 34 -0.65 -0.04 -1.08
CA MET A 34 -0.60 0.55 -2.43
C MET A 34 0.81 0.45 -3.04
N ILE A 35 1.84 0.74 -2.25
CA ILE A 35 3.25 0.60 -2.64
C ILE A 35 3.56 -0.85 -3.04
N THR A 36 3.11 -1.81 -2.22
CA THR A 36 3.33 -3.24 -2.46
C THR A 36 2.67 -3.69 -3.76
N ILE A 37 1.42 -3.30 -4.02
CA ILE A 37 0.71 -3.65 -5.26
C ILE A 37 1.43 -3.08 -6.48
N CYS A 38 1.85 -1.81 -6.44
CA CYS A 38 2.60 -1.18 -7.51
C CYS A 38 3.94 -1.89 -7.76
N ALA A 39 4.69 -2.19 -6.70
CA ALA A 39 5.98 -2.87 -6.80
C ALA A 39 5.86 -4.29 -7.36
N VAL A 40 4.89 -5.08 -6.88
CA VAL A 40 4.66 -6.46 -7.34
C VAL A 40 4.22 -6.49 -8.80
N ILE A 41 3.35 -5.57 -9.24
CA ILE A 41 2.96 -5.47 -10.66
C ILE A 41 4.16 -5.08 -11.54
N CYS A 42 5.08 -4.28 -11.01
CA CYS A 42 6.34 -3.94 -11.67
C CYS A 42 7.41 -5.05 -11.61
N GLY A 43 7.11 -6.19 -10.98
CA GLY A 43 7.98 -7.37 -10.94
C GLY A 43 8.84 -7.49 -9.68
N ALA A 44 8.55 -6.75 -8.61
CA ALA A 44 9.24 -6.96 -7.33
C ALA A 44 8.84 -8.32 -6.72
N GLU A 45 9.84 -9.13 -6.35
CA GLU A 45 9.63 -10.47 -5.79
C GLU A 45 9.95 -10.54 -4.29
N SER A 46 10.53 -9.48 -3.73
CA SER A 46 10.94 -9.43 -2.33
C SER A 46 10.63 -8.11 -1.64
N TRP A 47 10.52 -8.14 -0.31
CA TRP A 47 10.32 -6.92 0.49
C TRP A 47 11.49 -5.94 0.39
N VAL A 48 12.71 -6.44 0.12
CA VAL A 48 13.89 -5.59 -0.11
C VAL A 48 13.75 -4.78 -1.40
N GLU A 49 13.20 -5.38 -2.44
CA GLU A 49 12.89 -4.66 -3.70
C GLU A 49 11.76 -3.66 -3.53
N ILE A 50 10.76 -3.98 -2.71
CA ILE A 50 9.65 -3.07 -2.39
C ILE A 50 10.16 -1.88 -1.54
N GLU A 51 11.02 -2.13 -0.55
CA GLU A 51 11.64 -1.08 0.27
C GLU A 51 12.55 -0.16 -0.56
N ALA A 52 13.23 -0.71 -1.57
CA ALA A 52 14.05 0.07 -2.49
C ALA A 52 13.22 1.04 -3.34
N VAL A 53 11.89 0.89 -3.40
CA VAL A 53 11.00 1.88 -4.02
C VAL A 53 10.98 3.11 -3.11
N ARG A 54 11.92 4.01 -3.40
CA ARG A 54 12.02 5.30 -2.73
C ARG A 54 10.94 6.23 -3.27
N PHE A 55 10.00 6.61 -2.43
CA PHE A 55 8.99 7.65 -2.71
C PHE A 55 9.47 9.01 -2.22
#